data_AF-A0A161MEI7-F1
#
_entry.id   AF-A0A161MEI7-F1
#
_cell.length_a   1.000
_cell.length_b   1.000
_cell.length_c   1.000
_cell.angle_alpha   90.00
_cell.angle_beta   90.00
_cell.angle_gamma   90.00
#
_symmetry.space_group_name_H-M   'P 1'
#
loop_
_entity.id
_entity.type
_entity.pdbx_description
1 polymer ?
#
loop_
_entity_poly.entity_id
_entity_poly.type
_entity_poly.pdbx_seq_one_letter_code
_entity_poly.pdbx_strand_id
1 'polypeptide(L)'
;RSLTLSLLFKFYLTVSEILEKKEGIDISIPDSHRSGQYQFHSLKPESSQYFTIVPDSQDKSDLVGRPIVHKSAYKQATGEAIYCDDIPKYENEYYLSLKLSTKAHAKIISIDPSEALAVEGVVAFYSAKDIPEGFNHFGPLIPDEEIFASKKVTSQGQCIGAIVAVDQLTAQKACKLVKVEYEDLQPIIITIEDAIKHKSFFNEKPKIIRNGDPEKVFLSAKHILEGEARMGGQEHFYLETQTSLVVPKNEDDEMEVFASTQNPTEVQHQVAHLLNIPINRVICRVKR
;
A
#
# COMPACT_ATOMS: atom_id res chain seq x y z
N ARG A 1 -0.65 12.77 -28.43
CA ARG A 1 -0.29 13.35 -29.75
C ARG A 1 0.70 12.49 -30.54
N SER A 2 1.81 12.02 -29.96
CA SER A 2 2.74 11.15 -30.69
C SER A 2 2.12 9.79 -31.04
N LEU A 3 1.44 9.15 -30.07
CA LEU A 3 0.78 7.86 -30.30
C LEU A 3 -0.26 7.88 -31.42
N THR A 4 -1.02 8.95 -31.62
CA THR A 4 -2.04 9.02 -32.68
C THR A 4 -1.39 8.98 -34.07
N LEU A 5 -0.27 9.69 -34.26
CA LEU A 5 0.49 9.64 -35.51
C LEU A 5 1.19 8.29 -35.67
N SER A 6 1.76 7.74 -34.60
CA SER A 6 2.41 6.41 -34.62
C SER A 6 1.41 5.29 -34.95
N LEU A 7 0.18 5.37 -34.45
CA LEU A 7 -0.88 4.41 -34.75
C LEU A 7 -1.40 4.57 -36.18
N LEU A 8 -1.54 5.81 -36.69
CA LEU A 8 -1.85 6.04 -38.11
C LEU A 8 -0.74 5.50 -39.02
N PHE A 9 0.53 5.69 -38.65
CA PHE A 9 1.66 5.14 -39.37
C PHE A 9 1.67 3.61 -39.33
N LYS A 10 1.40 3.00 -38.17
CA LYS A 10 1.22 1.56 -38.03
C LYS A 10 0.08 1.05 -38.92
N PHE A 11 -1.06 1.74 -38.95
CA PHE A 11 -2.18 1.41 -39.83
C PHE A 11 -1.79 1.48 -41.31
N TYR A 12 -1.10 2.55 -41.73
CA TYR A 12 -0.58 2.69 -43.09
C TYR A 12 0.31 1.50 -43.46
N LEU A 13 1.29 1.14 -42.63
CA LEU A 13 2.18 -0.01 -42.88
C LEU A 13 1.40 -1.33 -43.02
N THR A 14 0.43 -1.57 -42.12
CA THR A 14 -0.41 -2.78 -42.17
C THR A 14 -1.25 -2.84 -43.44
N VAL A 15 -1.90 -1.74 -43.83
CA VAL A 15 -2.73 -1.69 -45.04
C VAL A 15 -1.87 -1.84 -46.29
N SER A 16 -0.71 -1.19 -46.34
CA SER A 16 0.19 -1.29 -47.48
C SER A 16 0.69 -2.71 -47.70
N GLU A 17 1.04 -3.46 -46.65
CA GLU A 17 1.42 -4.88 -46.79
C GLU A 17 0.26 -5.76 -47.27
N ILE A 18 -0.98 -5.47 -46.84
CA ILE A 18 -2.17 -6.17 -47.33
C ILE A 18 -2.36 -5.91 -48.83
N LEU A 19 -2.20 -4.67 -49.28
CA LEU A 19 -2.34 -4.28 -50.68
C LEU A 19 -1.21 -4.88 -51.55
N GLU A 20 0.04 -4.89 -51.09
CA GLU A 20 1.16 -5.55 -51.77
C GLU A 20 0.89 -7.07 -51.93
N LYS A 21 0.50 -7.75 -50.85
CA LYS A 21 0.35 -9.21 -50.83
C LYS A 21 -0.91 -9.73 -51.51
N LYS A 22 -2.03 -8.99 -51.44
CA LYS A 22 -3.34 -9.46 -51.97
C LYS A 22 -3.68 -8.89 -53.33
N GLU A 23 -3.35 -7.62 -53.58
CA GLU A 23 -3.76 -6.90 -54.79
C GLU A 23 -2.58 -6.67 -55.76
N GLY A 24 -1.35 -7.05 -55.37
CA GLY A 24 -0.16 -6.90 -56.21
C GLY A 24 0.28 -5.45 -56.45
N ILE A 25 -0.18 -4.52 -55.60
CA ILE A 25 0.15 -3.09 -55.71
C ILE A 25 1.55 -2.87 -55.13
N ASP A 26 2.48 -2.38 -55.95
CA ASP A 26 3.84 -2.02 -55.49
C ASP A 26 3.78 -0.75 -54.63
N ILE A 27 3.95 -0.90 -53.32
CA ILE A 27 4.02 0.20 -52.37
C ILE A 27 5.41 0.18 -51.76
N SER A 28 6.29 1.06 -52.25
CA SER A 28 7.69 1.14 -51.81
C SER A 28 7.83 1.50 -50.32
N ILE A 29 7.80 0.48 -49.45
CA ILE A 29 8.08 0.58 -48.01
C ILE A 29 9.49 0.07 -47.73
N PRO A 30 10.35 0.86 -47.08
CA PRO A 30 11.66 0.40 -46.64
C PRO A 30 11.54 -0.82 -45.70
N ASP A 31 12.38 -1.83 -45.90
CA ASP A 31 12.34 -3.06 -45.09
C ASP A 31 12.54 -2.80 -43.59
N SER A 32 13.33 -1.78 -43.24
CA SER A 32 13.53 -1.34 -41.85
C SER A 32 12.22 -0.92 -41.15
N HIS A 33 11.21 -0.47 -41.91
CA HIS A 33 9.92 -0.04 -41.39
C HIS A 33 8.90 -1.18 -41.32
N ARG A 34 9.11 -2.30 -42.02
CA ARG A 34 8.15 -3.41 -42.05
C ARG A 34 7.89 -3.99 -40.67
N SER A 35 8.87 -3.98 -39.76
CA SER A 35 8.66 -4.41 -38.37
C SER A 35 7.63 -3.58 -37.60
N GLY A 36 7.33 -2.35 -38.04
CA GLY A 36 6.37 -1.46 -37.38
C GLY A 36 4.91 -1.95 -37.43
N GLN A 37 4.56 -2.80 -38.40
CA GLN A 37 3.22 -3.40 -38.49
C GLN A 37 3.01 -4.53 -37.49
N TYR A 38 4.10 -5.22 -37.09
CA TYR A 38 4.02 -6.43 -36.28
C TYR A 38 3.25 -6.19 -34.97
N GLN A 39 2.40 -7.16 -34.64
CA GLN A 39 1.74 -7.19 -33.34
C GLN A 39 2.68 -7.75 -32.28
N PHE A 40 2.47 -7.33 -31.04
CA PHE A 40 3.19 -7.91 -29.91
C PHE A 40 2.72 -9.35 -29.71
N HIS A 41 3.66 -10.27 -29.54
CA HIS A 41 3.40 -11.64 -29.15
C HIS A 41 4.33 -11.98 -27.99
N SER A 42 3.79 -12.62 -26.95
CA SER A 42 4.60 -13.07 -25.81
C SER A 42 5.51 -14.22 -26.23
N LEU A 43 6.77 -14.17 -25.82
CA LEU A 43 7.68 -15.31 -25.93
C LEU A 43 7.26 -16.41 -24.94
N LYS A 44 7.51 -17.67 -25.30
CA LYS A 44 7.36 -18.79 -24.37
C LYS A 44 8.39 -18.63 -23.25
N PRO A 45 7.98 -18.66 -21.97
CA PRO A 45 8.94 -18.60 -20.86
C PRO A 45 9.84 -19.85 -20.84
N GLU A 46 11.15 -19.65 -20.74
CA GLU A 46 12.15 -20.70 -20.56
C GLU A 46 13.05 -20.30 -19.38
N SER A 47 13.37 -21.24 -18.49
CA SER A 47 14.15 -20.95 -17.28
C SER A 47 15.09 -22.10 -16.91
N SER A 48 16.17 -21.77 -16.19
CA SER A 48 17.11 -22.75 -15.61
C SER A 48 17.53 -22.25 -14.22
N GLN A 49 17.59 -23.15 -13.24
CA GLN A 49 18.00 -22.84 -11.87
C GLN A 49 19.22 -23.69 -11.50
N TYR A 50 20.27 -23.04 -10.98
CA TYR A 50 21.50 -23.69 -10.53
C TYR A 50 21.73 -23.38 -9.06
N PHE A 51 21.97 -24.40 -8.25
CA PHE A 51 22.23 -24.27 -6.82
C PHE A 51 23.21 -25.34 -6.34
N THR A 52 23.87 -25.08 -5.22
CA THR A 52 24.80 -26.03 -4.61
C THR A 52 24.03 -27.17 -3.95
N ILE A 53 24.38 -28.41 -4.27
CA ILE A 53 23.86 -29.58 -3.56
C ILE A 53 24.61 -29.78 -2.25
N VAL A 54 23.90 -30.29 -1.26
CA VAL A 54 24.50 -30.67 0.02
C VAL A 54 25.45 -31.86 -0.13
N PRO A 55 26.48 -32.01 0.74
CA PRO A 55 27.40 -33.14 0.68
C PRO A 55 26.68 -34.48 0.88
N ASP A 56 27.19 -35.54 0.23
CA ASP A 56 26.65 -36.90 0.38
C ASP A 56 26.74 -37.44 1.82
N SER A 57 27.64 -36.87 2.63
CA SER A 57 27.82 -37.20 4.05
C SER A 57 26.76 -36.57 4.97
N GLN A 58 25.94 -35.63 4.49
CA GLN A 58 24.91 -34.99 5.32
C GLN A 58 23.78 -35.98 5.57
N ASP A 59 23.34 -36.09 6.83
CA ASP A 59 22.22 -36.94 7.21
C ASP A 59 20.95 -36.59 6.40
N LYS A 60 20.17 -37.61 6.04
CA LYS A 60 18.93 -37.43 5.25
C LYS A 60 17.84 -36.67 6.01
N SER A 61 17.86 -36.72 7.34
CA SER A 61 16.95 -36.00 8.23
C SER A 61 17.36 -34.55 8.47
N ASP A 62 18.62 -34.20 8.20
CA ASP A 62 19.09 -32.82 8.19
C ASP A 62 18.65 -32.13 6.89
N LEU A 63 17.72 -31.19 7.03
CA LEU A 63 17.09 -30.48 5.93
C LEU A 63 17.81 -29.18 5.54
N VAL A 64 18.82 -28.74 6.30
CA VAL A 64 19.51 -27.46 6.06
C VAL A 64 20.23 -27.49 4.71
N GLY A 65 19.96 -26.51 3.87
CA GLY A 65 20.55 -26.41 2.52
C GLY A 65 19.84 -27.25 1.44
N ARG A 66 18.82 -28.03 1.81
CA ARG A 66 18.02 -28.82 0.85
C ARG A 66 16.85 -28.00 0.29
N PRO A 67 16.44 -28.21 -0.97
CA PRO A 67 15.33 -27.50 -1.60
C PRO A 67 13.98 -28.07 -1.13
N ILE A 68 13.64 -27.88 0.14
CA ILE A 68 12.40 -28.38 0.72
C ILE A 68 11.23 -27.48 0.33
N VAL A 69 10.14 -28.10 -0.11
CA VAL A 69 8.89 -27.40 -0.45
C VAL A 69 8.37 -26.64 0.77
N HIS A 70 7.83 -25.43 0.53
CA HIS A 70 7.22 -24.63 1.59
C HIS A 70 6.13 -25.43 2.33
N LYS A 71 6.19 -25.45 3.67
CA LYS A 71 5.37 -26.34 4.53
C LYS A 71 3.86 -26.19 4.32
N SER A 72 3.40 -25.02 3.89
CA SER A 72 1.97 -24.74 3.61
C SER A 72 1.62 -24.72 2.12
N ALA A 73 2.55 -25.03 1.21
CA ALA A 73 2.34 -24.91 -0.24
C ALA A 73 1.12 -25.70 -0.73
N TYR A 74 0.96 -26.95 -0.29
CA TYR A 74 -0.17 -27.78 -0.70
C TYR A 74 -1.51 -27.19 -0.21
N LYS A 75 -1.55 -26.66 1.02
CA LYS A 75 -2.74 -26.00 1.56
C LYS A 75 -3.08 -24.70 0.82
N GLN A 76 -2.07 -23.97 0.37
CA GLN A 76 -2.25 -22.76 -0.44
C GLN A 76 -2.81 -23.14 -1.82
N ALA A 77 -2.32 -24.22 -2.43
CA ALA A 77 -2.80 -24.70 -3.72
C ALA A 77 -4.23 -25.26 -3.68
N THR A 78 -4.68 -25.80 -2.54
CA THR A 78 -6.02 -26.37 -2.34
C THR A 78 -7.04 -25.36 -1.78
N GLY A 79 -6.60 -24.19 -1.32
CA GLY A 79 -7.45 -23.21 -0.62
C GLY A 79 -7.73 -23.56 0.85
N GLU A 80 -7.05 -24.56 1.42
CA GLU A 80 -7.21 -24.96 2.83
C GLU A 80 -6.39 -24.08 3.80
N ALA A 81 -5.51 -23.22 3.27
CA ALA A 81 -4.76 -22.28 4.07
C ALA A 81 -5.64 -21.09 4.49
N ILE A 82 -6.16 -21.10 5.73
CA ILE A 82 -7.02 -20.04 6.30
C ILE A 82 -6.27 -18.73 6.58
N TYR A 83 -6.38 -17.72 5.73
CA TYR A 83 -5.90 -16.33 5.92
C TYR A 83 -6.80 -15.54 6.90
N CYS A 84 -6.54 -14.25 7.13
CA CYS A 84 -7.22 -13.50 8.17
C CYS A 84 -8.74 -13.38 7.93
N ASP A 85 -9.15 -13.07 6.70
CA ASP A 85 -10.58 -12.95 6.32
C ASP A 85 -11.26 -14.32 6.10
N ASP A 86 -10.48 -15.41 6.06
CA ASP A 86 -11.01 -16.77 5.94
C ASP A 86 -11.46 -17.35 7.31
N ILE A 87 -11.17 -16.63 8.41
CA ILE A 87 -11.60 -17.04 9.75
C ILE A 87 -13.14 -17.06 9.77
N PRO A 88 -13.79 -18.15 10.24
CA PRO A 88 -15.25 -18.19 10.32
C PRO A 88 -15.79 -17.03 11.16
N LYS A 89 -16.83 -16.38 10.63
CA LYS A 89 -17.45 -15.22 11.27
C LYS A 89 -18.10 -15.58 12.60
N TYR A 90 -18.09 -14.63 13.53
CA TYR A 90 -18.94 -14.70 14.71
C TYR A 90 -20.38 -14.27 14.37
N GLU A 91 -21.37 -14.79 15.11
CA GLU A 91 -22.79 -14.47 14.88
C GLU A 91 -23.09 -12.97 15.05
N ASN A 92 -22.35 -12.30 15.95
CA ASN A 92 -22.46 -10.89 16.29
C ASN A 92 -21.27 -10.05 15.78
N GLU A 93 -20.62 -10.49 14.70
CA GLU A 93 -19.53 -9.77 14.07
C GLU A 93 -20.03 -8.55 13.28
N TYR A 94 -19.29 -7.44 13.36
CA TYR A 94 -19.57 -6.22 12.61
C TYR A 94 -18.42 -5.90 11.64
N TYR A 95 -18.75 -5.13 10.61
CA TYR A 95 -17.80 -4.62 9.63
C TYR A 95 -17.50 -3.15 9.85
N LEU A 96 -16.23 -2.80 9.67
CA LEU A 96 -15.74 -1.44 9.79
C LEU A 96 -15.37 -0.88 8.41
N SER A 97 -15.78 0.36 8.13
CA SER A 97 -15.35 1.12 6.95
C SER A 97 -14.78 2.47 7.37
N LEU A 98 -13.56 2.77 6.90
CA LEU A 98 -12.84 3.99 7.27
C LEU A 98 -13.30 5.19 6.44
N LYS A 99 -13.60 6.30 7.10
CA LYS A 99 -13.82 7.61 6.47
C LYS A 99 -12.46 8.28 6.27
N LEU A 100 -12.06 8.43 5.02
CA LEU A 100 -10.77 9.01 4.66
C LEU A 100 -10.90 10.46 4.18
N SER A 101 -9.86 11.24 4.41
CA SER A 101 -9.69 12.59 3.91
C SER A 101 -9.69 12.64 2.38
N THR A 102 -10.38 13.63 1.84
CA THR A 102 -10.34 13.99 0.40
C THR A 102 -9.43 15.18 0.11
N LYS A 103 -8.74 15.71 1.13
CA LYS A 103 -7.89 16.90 1.05
C LYS A 103 -6.45 16.59 1.44
N ALA A 104 -5.50 17.18 0.73
CA ALA A 104 -4.07 17.03 1.01
C ALA A 104 -3.63 17.79 2.26
N HIS A 105 -4.17 18.98 2.51
CA HIS A 105 -3.88 19.76 3.72
C HIS A 105 -5.04 20.71 4.01
N ALA A 106 -5.80 20.43 5.07
CA ALA A 106 -6.99 21.22 5.39
C ALA A 106 -7.34 21.12 6.87
N LYS A 107 -7.98 22.15 7.41
CA LYS A 107 -8.64 22.10 8.72
C LYS A 107 -9.99 21.40 8.56
N ILE A 108 -10.34 20.55 9.52
CA ILE A 108 -11.68 19.97 9.62
C ILE A 108 -12.57 20.97 10.35
N ILE A 109 -13.61 21.44 9.68
CA ILE A 109 -14.58 22.40 10.24
C ILE A 109 -15.68 21.65 10.98
N SER A 110 -16.24 20.63 10.33
CA SER A 110 -17.30 19.79 10.90
C SER A 110 -17.28 18.39 10.30
N ILE A 111 -17.80 17.43 11.06
CA ILE A 111 -18.06 16.06 10.64
C ILE A 111 -19.51 15.76 10.99
N ASP A 112 -20.32 15.42 10.01
CA ASP A 112 -21.73 15.09 10.16
C ASP A 112 -22.00 13.65 9.65
N PRO A 113 -22.15 12.68 10.57
CA PRO A 113 -22.49 11.31 10.23
C PRO A 113 -24.00 11.03 10.21
N SER A 114 -24.88 12.04 10.34
CA SER A 114 -26.32 11.84 10.54
C SER A 114 -26.99 10.99 9.46
N GLU A 115 -26.73 11.28 8.18
CA GLU A 115 -27.25 10.49 7.05
C GLU A 115 -26.70 9.06 7.04
N ALA A 116 -25.45 8.86 7.47
CA ALA A 116 -24.84 7.54 7.57
C ALA A 116 -25.48 6.71 8.70
N LEU A 117 -25.70 7.33 9.86
CA LEU A 117 -26.32 6.69 11.03
C LEU A 117 -27.80 6.36 10.81
N ALA A 118 -28.47 7.03 9.87
CA ALA A 118 -29.86 6.74 9.51
C ALA A 118 -30.00 5.52 8.57
N VAL A 119 -28.91 4.97 8.04
CA VAL A 119 -28.95 3.78 7.18
C VAL A 119 -29.22 2.53 8.02
N GLU A 120 -30.20 1.74 7.60
CA GLU A 120 -30.51 0.45 8.25
C GLU A 120 -29.26 -0.46 8.27
N GLY A 121 -28.99 -1.03 9.45
CA GLY A 121 -27.83 -1.90 9.67
C GLY A 121 -26.54 -1.17 10.10
N VAL A 122 -26.53 0.18 10.11
CA VAL A 122 -25.44 0.95 10.73
C VAL A 122 -25.61 0.97 12.25
N VAL A 123 -24.51 0.68 12.96
CA VAL A 123 -24.49 0.58 14.42
C VAL A 123 -23.90 1.84 15.05
N ALA A 124 -22.79 2.33 14.51
CA ALA A 124 -22.08 3.46 15.08
C ALA A 124 -21.20 4.19 14.05
N PHE A 125 -20.87 5.44 14.37
CA PHE A 125 -19.77 6.18 13.77
C PHE A 125 -18.80 6.56 14.88
N TYR A 126 -17.53 6.19 14.73
CA TYR A 126 -16.45 6.56 15.64
C TYR A 126 -15.55 7.61 14.99
N SER A 127 -15.06 8.53 15.80
CA SER A 127 -14.19 9.64 15.44
C SER A 127 -13.14 9.86 16.52
N ALA A 128 -12.27 10.86 16.36
CA ALA A 128 -11.29 11.23 17.37
C ALA A 128 -11.90 11.53 18.76
N LYS A 129 -13.20 11.87 18.82
CA LYS A 129 -13.91 12.17 20.08
C LYS A 129 -14.22 10.92 20.91
N ASP A 130 -14.19 9.75 20.28
CA ASP A 130 -14.53 8.47 20.90
C ASP A 130 -13.28 7.74 21.43
N ILE A 131 -12.11 8.34 21.23
CA ILE A 131 -10.83 7.86 21.77
C ILE A 131 -10.53 8.60 23.08
N PRO A 132 -10.06 7.91 24.14
CA PRO A 132 -9.67 8.55 25.39
C PRO A 132 -8.70 9.73 25.19
N GLU A 133 -8.89 10.80 25.97
CA GLU A 133 -8.08 12.02 25.85
C GLU A 133 -6.59 11.70 26.06
N GLY A 134 -5.76 12.12 25.11
CA GLY A 134 -4.31 11.86 25.12
C GLY A 134 -3.86 10.56 24.43
N PHE A 135 -4.80 9.71 23.98
CA PHE A 135 -4.48 8.39 23.40
C PHE A 135 -4.75 8.27 21.89
N ASN A 136 -5.16 9.37 21.24
CA ASN A 136 -5.37 9.41 19.78
C ASN A 136 -4.08 9.48 18.96
N HIS A 137 -2.90 9.30 19.56
CA HIS A 137 -1.61 9.46 18.88
C HIS A 137 -0.92 8.11 18.75
N PHE A 138 -0.32 7.85 17.59
CA PHE A 138 0.42 6.64 17.31
C PHE A 138 1.62 6.92 16.41
N GLY A 139 2.52 5.94 16.33
CA GLY A 139 3.69 5.99 15.47
C GLY A 139 4.76 5.01 15.94
N PRO A 140 5.61 4.51 15.02
CA PRO A 140 6.55 3.43 15.33
C PRO A 140 7.72 3.89 16.22
N LEU A 141 8.08 5.17 16.17
CA LEU A 141 9.19 5.75 16.94
C LEU A 141 8.80 7.06 17.63
N ILE A 142 8.08 7.92 16.92
CA ILE A 142 7.57 9.19 17.41
C ILE A 142 6.04 9.11 17.24
N PRO A 143 5.24 9.38 18.28
CA PRO A 143 3.79 9.36 18.19
C PRO A 143 3.28 10.69 17.61
N ASP A 144 3.60 10.97 16.34
CA ASP A 144 3.28 12.21 15.63
C ASP A 144 2.10 12.08 14.65
N GLU A 145 1.47 10.90 14.57
CA GLU A 145 0.27 10.66 13.77
C GLU A 145 -0.97 10.48 14.65
N GLU A 146 -2.14 10.89 14.14
CA GLU A 146 -3.42 10.66 14.80
C GLU A 146 -4.16 9.47 14.18
N ILE A 147 -4.72 8.59 15.02
CA ILE A 147 -5.53 7.45 14.56
C ILE A 147 -6.73 7.95 13.76
N PHE A 148 -7.47 8.90 14.35
CA PHE A 148 -8.48 9.69 13.66
C PHE A 148 -8.10 11.17 13.70
N ALA A 149 -8.00 11.80 12.53
CA ALA A 149 -7.69 13.21 12.41
C ALA A 149 -8.72 14.07 13.18
N SER A 150 -8.24 14.82 14.18
CA SER A 150 -9.10 15.53 15.13
C SER A 150 -9.39 16.98 14.70
N LYS A 151 -8.37 17.68 14.17
CA LYS A 151 -8.43 19.12 13.86
C LYS A 151 -8.10 19.44 12.41
N LYS A 152 -7.16 18.72 11.83
CA LYS A 152 -6.68 18.94 10.46
C LYS A 152 -6.26 17.63 9.83
N VAL A 153 -6.36 17.59 8.52
CA VAL A 153 -5.83 16.52 7.69
C VAL A 153 -4.54 17.00 7.02
N THR A 154 -3.54 16.14 6.93
CA THR A 154 -2.21 16.40 6.37
C THR A 154 -1.90 15.54 5.15
N SER A 155 -2.82 14.66 4.75
CA SER A 155 -2.75 13.92 3.49
C SER A 155 -4.14 13.51 2.99
N GLN A 156 -4.25 13.33 1.68
CA GLN A 156 -5.40 12.63 1.11
C GLN A 156 -5.30 11.15 1.50
N GLY A 157 -6.40 10.58 2.00
CA GLY A 157 -6.40 9.21 2.51
C GLY A 157 -6.20 9.10 4.03
N GLN A 158 -5.86 10.19 4.74
CA GLN A 158 -5.77 10.15 6.21
C GLN A 158 -7.12 9.79 6.85
N CYS A 159 -7.11 8.94 7.87
CA CYS A 159 -8.34 8.50 8.52
C CYS A 159 -8.95 9.61 9.40
N ILE A 160 -10.26 9.81 9.29
CA ILE A 160 -11.04 10.81 10.03
C ILE A 160 -11.99 10.15 11.03
N GLY A 161 -12.40 8.91 10.74
CA GLY A 161 -13.33 8.15 11.55
C GLY A 161 -13.68 6.83 10.90
N ALA A 162 -14.62 6.11 11.48
CA ALA A 162 -15.03 4.78 11.03
C ALA A 162 -16.54 4.57 11.20
N ILE A 163 -17.18 4.00 10.18
CA ILE A 163 -18.54 3.47 10.28
C ILE A 163 -18.46 1.99 10.66
N VAL A 164 -19.31 1.58 11.60
CA VAL A 164 -19.53 0.18 11.97
C VAL A 164 -20.94 -0.24 11.56
N ALA A 165 -21.06 -1.37 10.86
CA ALA A 165 -22.34 -1.89 10.40
C ALA A 165 -22.39 -3.43 10.42
N VAL A 166 -23.59 -4.00 10.28
CA VAL A 166 -23.85 -5.46 10.29
C VAL A 166 -23.22 -6.23 9.13
N ASP A 167 -22.86 -5.54 8.04
CA ASP A 167 -22.21 -6.15 6.87
C ASP A 167 -21.30 -5.16 6.14
N GLN A 168 -20.38 -5.70 5.35
CA GLN A 168 -19.36 -4.94 4.63
C GLN A 168 -19.95 -3.92 3.64
N LEU A 169 -20.99 -4.29 2.90
CA LEU A 169 -21.58 -3.42 1.87
C LEU A 169 -22.31 -2.25 2.51
N THR A 170 -23.01 -2.49 3.62
CA THR A 170 -23.69 -1.44 4.39
C THR A 170 -22.67 -0.47 5.00
N ALA A 171 -21.60 -0.97 5.63
CA ALA A 171 -20.53 -0.12 6.17
C ALA A 171 -19.92 0.79 5.08
N GLN A 172 -19.59 0.22 3.92
CA GLN A 172 -18.99 0.96 2.80
C GLN A 172 -19.94 2.00 2.19
N LYS A 173 -21.23 1.69 2.05
CA LYS A 173 -22.22 2.64 1.52
C LYS A 173 -22.46 3.78 2.49
N ALA A 174 -22.69 3.48 3.77
CA ALA A 174 -22.93 4.48 4.79
C ALA A 174 -21.72 5.40 5.01
N CYS A 175 -20.49 4.85 4.93
CA CYS A 175 -19.27 5.65 5.03
C CYS A 175 -19.15 6.77 3.97
N LYS A 176 -19.77 6.59 2.79
CA LYS A 176 -19.84 7.63 1.75
C LYS A 176 -20.77 8.79 2.11
N LEU A 177 -21.76 8.55 2.98
CA LEU A 177 -22.74 9.55 3.42
C LEU A 177 -22.22 10.44 4.54
N VAL A 178 -21.13 10.07 5.22
CA VAL A 178 -20.50 10.94 6.23
C VAL A 178 -20.00 12.21 5.55
N LYS A 179 -20.55 13.36 5.93
CA LYS A 179 -20.17 14.68 5.39
C LYS A 179 -19.04 15.25 6.23
N VAL A 180 -18.01 15.75 5.55
CA VAL A 180 -16.88 16.42 6.20
C VAL A 180 -16.68 17.75 5.51
N GLU A 181 -16.72 18.83 6.30
CA GLU A 181 -16.45 20.18 5.83
C GLU A 181 -14.98 20.54 6.10
N TYR A 182 -14.33 21.11 5.09
CA TYR A 182 -12.92 21.45 5.13
C TYR A 182 -12.68 22.92 4.83
N GLU A 183 -11.65 23.48 5.45
CA GLU A 183 -11.02 24.74 5.06
C GLU A 183 -9.58 24.44 4.61
N ASP A 184 -9.28 24.64 3.33
CA ASP A 184 -7.97 24.31 2.76
C ASP A 184 -6.86 25.17 3.38
N LEU A 185 -5.76 24.54 3.78
CA LEU A 185 -4.62 25.20 4.40
C LEU A 185 -3.46 25.36 3.42
N GLN A 186 -2.76 26.50 3.51
CA GLN A 186 -1.55 26.77 2.74
C GLN A 186 -0.30 26.77 3.65
N PRO A 187 0.88 26.36 3.13
CA PRO A 187 1.09 25.80 1.79
C PRO A 187 0.63 24.34 1.70
N ILE A 188 0.25 23.92 0.48
CA ILE A 188 0.12 22.49 0.14
C ILE A 188 1.47 22.03 -0.41
N ILE A 189 2.15 21.13 0.30
CA ILE A 189 3.49 20.61 -0.05
C ILE A 189 3.33 19.17 -0.52
N ILE A 190 3.57 18.92 -1.82
CA ILE A 190 3.40 17.58 -2.43
C ILE A 190 4.73 17.04 -2.97
N THR A 191 5.49 17.87 -3.69
CA THR A 191 6.73 17.44 -4.34
C THR A 191 7.95 17.57 -3.42
N ILE A 192 9.04 16.86 -3.76
CA ILE A 192 10.33 17.03 -3.06
C ILE A 192 10.81 18.48 -3.21
N GLU A 193 10.59 19.09 -4.38
CA GLU A 193 10.93 20.49 -4.64
C GLU A 193 10.15 21.45 -3.75
N ASP A 194 8.84 21.19 -3.52
CA ASP A 194 8.03 21.99 -2.60
C ASP A 194 8.56 21.91 -1.18
N ALA A 195 8.94 20.71 -0.72
CA ALA A 195 9.49 20.49 0.61
C ALA A 195 10.83 21.23 0.79
N ILE A 196 11.71 21.18 -0.21
CA ILE A 196 12.97 21.93 -0.24
C ILE A 196 12.71 23.43 -0.19
N LYS A 197 11.78 23.93 -1.03
CA LYS A 197 11.43 25.36 -1.11
C LYS A 197 10.89 25.90 0.23
N HIS A 198 10.07 25.12 0.93
CA HIS A 198 9.46 25.51 2.20
C HIS A 198 10.26 25.07 3.44
N LYS A 199 11.43 24.44 3.26
CA LYS A 199 12.26 23.89 4.34
C LYS A 199 11.48 22.93 5.27
N SER A 200 10.59 22.13 4.70
CA SER A 200 9.77 21.16 5.43
C SER A 200 10.46 19.79 5.42
N PHE A 201 11.16 19.47 6.52
CA PHE A 201 11.92 18.24 6.67
C PHE A 201 11.61 17.57 8.01
N PHE A 202 11.63 16.24 8.09
CA PHE A 202 11.42 15.51 9.34
C PHE A 202 12.55 15.72 10.37
N ASN A 203 13.79 15.91 9.90
CA ASN A 203 14.94 16.21 10.75
C ASN A 203 15.54 17.56 10.36
N GLU A 204 15.92 18.37 11.34
CA GLU A 204 16.59 19.66 11.08
C GLU A 204 17.97 19.50 10.45
N LYS A 205 18.62 18.33 10.62
CA LYS A 205 19.98 18.06 10.12
C LYS A 205 20.01 16.89 9.13
N PRO A 206 20.72 17.03 8.00
CA PRO A 206 20.90 15.93 7.07
C PRO A 206 21.78 14.83 7.68
N LYS A 207 21.51 13.58 7.30
CA LYS A 207 22.42 12.46 7.57
C LYS A 207 23.52 12.48 6.50
N ILE A 208 24.78 12.65 6.91
CA ILE A 208 25.92 12.80 6.00
C ILE A 208 26.90 11.65 6.24
N ILE A 209 27.29 10.96 5.15
CA ILE A 209 28.42 10.03 5.14
C ILE A 209 29.49 10.65 4.24
N ARG A 210 30.71 10.82 4.76
CA ARG A 210 31.86 11.37 4.02
C ARG A 210 33.07 10.47 4.20
N ASN A 211 33.81 10.24 3.14
CA ASN A 211 35.07 9.51 3.14
C ASN A 211 36.10 10.22 2.24
N GLY A 212 37.32 10.43 2.73
CA GLY A 212 38.37 11.16 2.01
C GLY A 212 38.13 12.67 1.85
N ASP A 213 38.72 13.24 0.81
CA ASP A 213 38.69 14.67 0.45
C ASP A 213 38.16 14.83 -1.00
N PRO A 214 36.82 14.89 -1.19
CA PRO A 214 36.21 15.04 -2.50
C PRO A 214 36.65 16.31 -3.22
N GLU A 215 36.83 17.42 -2.48
CA GLU A 215 37.22 18.72 -3.01
C GLU A 215 38.57 18.64 -3.74
N LYS A 216 39.55 17.95 -3.13
CA LYS A 216 40.85 17.70 -3.78
C LYS A 216 40.74 16.84 -5.03
N VAL A 217 39.84 15.86 -5.05
CA VAL A 217 39.62 14.99 -6.21
C VAL A 217 39.05 15.79 -7.39
N PHE A 218 38.05 16.64 -7.13
CA PHE A 218 37.44 17.48 -8.17
C PHE A 218 38.44 18.43 -8.85
N LEU A 219 39.45 18.92 -8.14
CA LEU A 219 40.50 19.78 -8.71
C LEU A 219 41.38 19.08 -9.75
N SER A 220 41.49 17.75 -9.69
CA SER A 220 42.34 16.94 -10.57
C SER A 220 41.56 16.07 -11.56
N ALA A 221 40.23 16.08 -11.49
CA ALA A 221 39.37 15.27 -12.33
C ALA A 221 39.43 15.73 -13.79
N LYS A 222 39.64 14.79 -14.72
CA LYS A 222 39.70 15.06 -16.16
C LYS A 222 38.33 15.46 -16.74
N HIS A 223 37.26 14.89 -16.19
CA HIS A 223 35.89 15.13 -16.62
C HIS A 223 35.00 15.28 -15.38
N ILE A 224 34.04 16.19 -15.45
CA ILE A 224 33.00 16.39 -14.46
C ILE A 224 31.67 16.25 -15.17
N LEU A 225 30.80 15.41 -14.65
CA LEU A 225 29.44 15.22 -15.15
C LEU A 225 28.47 15.57 -14.03
N GLU A 226 27.52 16.43 -14.35
CA GLU A 226 26.42 16.80 -13.46
C GLU A 226 25.11 16.31 -14.08
N GLY A 227 24.21 15.85 -13.22
CA GLY A 227 22.91 15.37 -13.65
C GLY A 227 22.03 15.03 -12.45
N GLU A 228 20.74 14.95 -12.72
CA GLU A 228 19.72 14.59 -11.74
C GLU A 228 18.94 13.40 -12.26
N ALA A 229 18.51 12.53 -11.35
CA ALA A 229 17.65 11.41 -11.64
C ALA A 229 16.47 11.41 -10.66
N ARG A 230 15.30 10.98 -11.14
CA ARG A 230 14.10 10.81 -10.33
C ARG A 230 13.70 9.34 -10.31
N MET A 231 13.20 8.91 -9.16
CA MET A 231 12.60 7.59 -9.00
C MET A 231 11.18 7.78 -8.45
N GLY A 232 10.22 7.10 -9.08
CA GLY A 232 8.85 7.09 -8.59
C GLY A 232 8.71 6.25 -7.31
N GLY A 233 7.57 6.40 -6.64
CA GLY A 233 7.17 5.50 -5.55
C GLY A 233 6.79 4.11 -6.07
N GLN A 234 6.63 3.18 -5.15
CA GLN A 234 6.17 1.82 -5.43
C GLN A 234 5.17 1.39 -4.35
N GLU A 235 4.03 0.85 -4.78
CA GLU A 235 3.07 0.22 -3.86
C GLU A 235 3.48 -1.23 -3.63
N HIS A 236 3.28 -1.72 -2.40
CA HIS A 236 3.64 -3.08 -2.01
C HIS A 236 2.89 -4.13 -2.83
N PHE A 237 1.58 -3.89 -3.02
CA PHE A 237 0.69 -4.75 -3.78
C PHE A 237 0.67 -6.21 -3.28
N TYR A 238 0.71 -6.39 -1.95
CA TYR A 238 0.40 -7.67 -1.34
C TYR A 238 -1.02 -8.12 -1.74
N LEU A 239 -1.18 -9.41 -2.04
CA LEU A 239 -2.45 -9.94 -2.55
C LEU A 239 -3.53 -10.08 -1.47
N GLU A 240 -3.14 -10.33 -0.22
CA GLU A 240 -4.01 -10.16 0.95
C GLU A 240 -3.88 -8.71 1.41
N THR A 241 -4.95 -7.93 1.31
CA THR A 241 -4.97 -6.54 1.78
C THR A 241 -4.93 -6.44 3.31
N GLN A 242 -4.77 -5.23 3.85
CA GLN A 242 -4.86 -4.98 5.29
C GLN A 242 -6.18 -5.54 5.85
N THR A 243 -6.07 -6.51 6.75
CA THR A 243 -7.22 -7.19 7.37
C THR A 243 -6.92 -7.45 8.84
N SER A 244 -7.91 -7.15 9.68
CA SER A 244 -7.91 -7.52 11.09
C SER A 244 -9.29 -7.94 11.55
N LEU A 245 -9.32 -8.91 12.47
CA LEU A 245 -10.50 -9.34 13.21
C LEU A 245 -10.21 -9.13 14.70
N VAL A 246 -11.02 -8.30 15.35
CA VAL A 246 -10.86 -7.95 16.76
C VAL A 246 -12.01 -8.56 17.55
N VAL A 247 -11.67 -9.42 18.52
CA VAL A 247 -12.63 -10.15 19.35
C VAL A 247 -12.45 -9.71 20.79
N PRO A 248 -13.27 -8.76 21.29
CA PRO A 248 -13.29 -8.45 22.72
C PRO A 248 -13.77 -9.66 23.52
N LYS A 249 -13.21 -9.85 24.71
CA LYS A 249 -13.60 -10.89 25.67
C LYS A 249 -14.52 -10.30 26.72
N ASN A 250 -15.22 -11.17 27.44
CA ASN A 250 -16.23 -10.77 28.43
C ASN A 250 -15.65 -10.40 29.81
N GLU A 251 -14.33 -10.52 29.99
CA GLU A 251 -13.66 -10.34 31.27
C GLU A 251 -12.49 -9.37 31.11
N ASP A 252 -12.26 -8.55 32.14
CA ASP A 252 -11.05 -7.74 32.34
C ASP A 252 -10.60 -6.83 31.16
N ASP A 253 -11.55 -6.38 30.32
CA ASP A 253 -11.28 -5.62 29.10
C ASP A 253 -10.32 -6.34 28.14
N GLU A 254 -10.27 -7.67 28.20
CA GLU A 254 -9.38 -8.48 27.37
C GLU A 254 -9.83 -8.49 25.91
N MET A 255 -8.87 -8.61 25.00
CA MET A 255 -9.16 -8.73 23.58
C MET A 255 -8.13 -9.54 22.81
N GLU A 256 -8.62 -10.19 21.77
CA GLU A 256 -7.83 -10.97 20.84
C GLU A 256 -7.91 -10.36 19.45
N VAL A 257 -6.76 -10.05 18.87
CA VAL A 257 -6.61 -9.43 17.54
C VAL A 257 -5.97 -10.45 16.61
N PHE A 258 -6.69 -10.87 15.59
CA PHE A 258 -6.13 -11.58 14.44
C PHE A 258 -5.80 -10.54 13.38
N ALA A 259 -4.58 -10.51 12.87
CA ALA A 259 -4.17 -9.49 11.91
C ALA A 259 -3.22 -10.06 10.85
N SER A 260 -3.35 -9.56 9.62
CA SER A 260 -2.31 -9.70 8.60
C SER A 260 -1.22 -8.63 8.87
N THR A 261 -0.25 -8.97 9.71
CA THR A 261 0.83 -8.05 10.12
C THR A 261 2.17 -8.75 10.25
N GLN A 262 3.24 -8.01 9.97
CA GLN A 262 4.61 -8.46 10.22
C GLN A 262 5.07 -8.15 11.66
N ASN A 263 4.34 -7.33 12.41
CA ASN A 263 4.72 -6.87 13.75
C ASN A 263 3.57 -7.02 14.76
N PRO A 264 3.28 -8.25 15.24
CA PRO A 264 2.21 -8.47 16.22
C PRO A 264 2.43 -7.75 17.55
N THR A 265 3.68 -7.52 17.96
CA THR A 265 4.01 -6.80 19.20
C THR A 265 3.63 -5.33 19.10
N GLU A 266 3.88 -4.68 17.97
CA GLU A 266 3.45 -3.30 17.76
C GLU A 266 1.92 -3.18 17.72
N VAL A 267 1.22 -4.10 17.03
CA VAL A 267 -0.24 -4.13 17.06
C VAL A 267 -0.76 -4.25 18.49
N GLN A 268 -0.20 -5.15 19.30
CA GLN A 268 -0.56 -5.29 20.71
C GLN A 268 -0.37 -3.99 21.49
N HIS A 269 0.80 -3.35 21.37
CA HIS A 269 1.12 -2.11 22.06
C HIS A 269 0.21 -0.95 21.65
N GLN A 270 -0.02 -0.78 20.35
CA GLN A 270 -0.83 0.33 19.82
C GLN A 270 -2.30 0.19 20.22
N VAL A 271 -2.85 -1.03 20.16
CA VAL A 271 -4.23 -1.29 20.59
C VAL A 271 -4.39 -1.06 22.09
N ALA A 272 -3.47 -1.56 22.91
CA ALA A 272 -3.49 -1.34 24.36
C ALA A 272 -3.36 0.16 24.71
N HIS A 273 -2.47 0.88 24.02
CA HIS A 273 -2.30 2.33 24.18
C HIS A 273 -3.59 3.07 23.83
N LEU A 274 -4.15 2.83 22.65
CA LEU A 274 -5.36 3.50 22.15
C LEU A 274 -6.54 3.38 23.12
N LEU A 275 -6.72 2.18 23.70
CA LEU A 275 -7.81 1.88 24.62
C LEU A 275 -7.50 2.27 26.06
N ASN A 276 -6.27 2.74 26.33
CA ASN A 276 -5.76 3.02 27.67
C ASN A 276 -5.93 1.81 28.63
N ILE A 277 -5.57 0.62 28.15
CA ILE A 277 -5.57 -0.62 28.93
C ILE A 277 -4.15 -1.21 29.04
N PRO A 278 -3.88 -2.06 30.05
CA PRO A 278 -2.59 -2.74 30.14
C PRO A 278 -2.31 -3.65 28.94
N ILE A 279 -1.05 -3.70 28.47
CA ILE A 279 -0.62 -4.50 27.31
C ILE A 279 -0.95 -6.00 27.49
N ASN A 280 -0.97 -6.51 28.72
CA ASN A 280 -1.30 -7.90 29.01
C ASN A 280 -2.78 -8.26 28.75
N ARG A 281 -3.65 -7.28 28.49
CA ARG A 281 -5.06 -7.49 28.12
C ARG A 281 -5.27 -7.68 26.62
N VAL A 282 -4.25 -7.39 25.81
CA VAL A 282 -4.32 -7.53 24.35
C VAL A 282 -3.46 -8.71 23.91
N ILE A 283 -4.02 -9.60 23.11
CA ILE A 283 -3.30 -10.70 22.46
C ILE A 283 -3.39 -10.53 20.95
N CYS A 284 -2.25 -10.39 20.27
CA CYS A 284 -2.20 -10.37 18.80
C CYS A 284 -1.75 -11.74 18.24
N ARG A 285 -2.48 -12.27 17.26
CA ARG A 285 -2.21 -13.57 16.62
C ARG A 285 -2.04 -13.39 15.12
N VAL A 286 -0.94 -13.95 14.62
CA VAL A 286 -0.61 -14.00 13.19
C VAL A 286 -0.31 -15.44 12.83
N LYS A 287 -0.95 -15.94 11.75
CA LYS A 287 -0.81 -17.34 11.35
C LYS A 287 0.22 -17.55 10.24
N ARG A 288 0.27 -16.65 9.25
CA ARG A 288 1.15 -16.70 8.08
C ARG A 288 1.39 -15.30 7.56
#